data_AF-A0A9D2NZN9-F1
#
_entry.id   AF-A0A9D2NZN9-F1
#
_cell.length_a   1.000
_cell.length_b   1.000
_cell.length_c   1.000
_cell.angle_alpha   90.00
_cell.angle_beta   90.00
_cell.angle_gamma   90.00
#
_symmetry.space_group_name_H-M   'P 1'
#
loop_
_entity.id
_entity.type
_entity.pdbx_description
1 polymer ?
#
loop_
_entity_poly.entity_id
_entity_poly.type
_entity_poly.pdbx_seq_one_letter_code
_entity_poly.pdbx_strand_id
1 'polypeptide(L)'
;MEEIKQHCENIIQMLHSDYKTQLHYSGIIKKIYDVMLQIMSCDNVNELPDIHWNSIVRCFVDDTMDYTSPIILELEKIEKLVEQQ
;
A
#
# COMPACT_ATOMS: atom_id res chain seq x y z
N MET A 1 5.06 3.12 14.22
CA MET A 1 4.20 1.98 13.84
C MET A 1 2.71 2.32 13.78
N GLU A 2 2.11 2.90 14.83
CA GLU A 2 0.67 3.22 14.83
C GLU A 2 0.24 4.11 13.66
N GLU A 3 0.99 5.17 13.38
CA GLU A 3 0.74 6.06 12.23
C GLU A 3 0.85 5.34 10.88
N ILE A 4 1.87 4.48 10.70
CA ILE A 4 2.03 3.64 9.51
C ILE A 4 0.80 2.75 9.30
N LYS A 5 0.33 2.11 10.39
CA LYS A 5 -0.86 1.23 10.35
C LYS A 5 -2.12 2.01 9.97
N GLN A 6 -2.27 3.26 10.42
CA GLN A 6 -3.40 4.10 10.03
C GLN A 6 -3.43 4.36 8.51
N HIS A 7 -2.27 4.65 7.91
CA HIS A 7 -2.17 4.83 6.45
C HIS A 7 -2.44 3.52 5.69
N CYS A 8 -1.97 2.37 6.20
CA CYS A 8 -2.31 1.07 5.63
C CYS A 8 -3.82 0.79 5.65
N GLU A 9 -4.50 1.12 6.74
CA GLU A 9 -5.95 0.96 6.86
C GLU A 9 -6.71 1.81 5.83
N ASN A 10 -6.30 3.07 5.63
CA ASN A 10 -6.89 3.94 4.61
C ASN A 10 -6.77 3.33 3.21
N ILE A 11 -5.60 2.79 2.85
CA ILE A 11 -5.39 2.11 1.56
C ILE A 11 -6.29 0.89 1.46
N ILE A 12 -6.35 0.05 2.50
CA ILE A 12 -7.21 -1.14 2.53
C ILE A 12 -8.68 -0.77 2.28
N GLN A 13 -9.18 0.30 2.90
CA GLN A 13 -10.55 0.77 2.71
C GLN A 13 -10.80 1.26 1.27
N MET A 14 -9.89 2.04 0.70
CA MET A 14 -9.98 2.49 -0.70
C MET A 14 -9.98 1.31 -1.68
N LEU A 15 -9.11 0.32 -1.45
CA LEU A 15 -9.05 -0.87 -2.30
C LEU A 15 -10.33 -1.72 -2.22
N HIS A 16 -10.95 -1.84 -1.04
CA HIS A 16 -12.24 -2.51 -0.89
C HIS A 16 -13.40 -1.76 -1.56
N SER A 17 -13.35 -0.43 -1.59
CA SER A 17 -14.35 0.41 -2.25
C SER A 17 -14.22 0.34 -3.77
N ASP A 18 -13.03 0.63 -4.29
CA ASP A 18 -12.88 1.02 -5.70
C ASP A 18 -12.34 -0.13 -6.56
N TYR A 19 -11.74 -1.15 -5.93
CA TYR A 19 -11.07 -2.26 -6.63
C TYR A 19 -11.45 -3.65 -6.10
N LYS A 20 -12.65 -3.80 -5.55
CA LYS A 20 -13.14 -5.03 -4.90
C LYS A 20 -12.95 -6.29 -5.74
N THR A 21 -13.18 -6.22 -7.05
CA THR A 21 -13.06 -7.38 -7.93
C THR A 21 -11.60 -7.78 -8.11
N GLN A 22 -10.71 -6.80 -8.29
CA GLN A 22 -9.27 -6.99 -8.47
C GLN A 22 -8.60 -7.61 -7.24
N LEU A 23 -9.18 -7.47 -6.04
CA LEU A 23 -8.71 -8.15 -4.84
C LEU A 23 -8.80 -9.69 -4.91
N HIS A 24 -9.59 -10.24 -5.83
CA HIS A 24 -9.72 -11.69 -6.03
C HIS A 24 -8.73 -12.26 -7.05
N TYR A 25 -7.99 -11.41 -7.76
CA TYR A 25 -7.09 -11.82 -8.84
C TYR A 25 -5.65 -11.39 -8.58
N SER A 26 -4.69 -12.10 -9.17
CA SER A 26 -3.30 -11.66 -9.15
C SER A 26 -3.15 -10.36 -9.93
N GLY A 27 -2.50 -9.36 -9.33
CA GLY A 27 -2.28 -8.05 -9.95
C GLY A 27 -1.68 -7.07 -8.96
N ILE A 28 -1.37 -5.86 -9.43
CA ILE A 28 -0.76 -4.84 -8.58
C ILE A 28 -1.69 -4.41 -7.44
N ILE A 29 -2.99 -4.31 -7.70
CA ILE A 29 -3.99 -4.01 -6.68
C ILE A 29 -3.96 -5.01 -5.52
N LYS A 30 -4.00 -6.32 -5.86
CA LYS A 30 -3.95 -7.40 -4.87
C LYS A 30 -2.61 -7.40 -4.12
N LYS A 31 -1.51 -7.14 -4.83
CA LYS A 31 -0.19 -7.02 -4.20
C LYS A 31 -0.14 -5.88 -3.18
N ILE A 32 -0.67 -4.70 -3.50
CA ILE A 32 -0.73 -3.56 -2.57
C ILE A 32 -1.54 -3.97 -1.34
N TYR A 33 -2.72 -4.55 -1.54
CA TYR A 33 -3.56 -5.03 -0.46
C TYR A 33 -2.84 -6.00 0.48
N ASP A 34 -2.15 -6.99 -0.07
CA ASP A 34 -1.41 -7.99 0.71
C ASP A 34 -0.23 -7.38 1.47
N VAL A 35 0.49 -6.43 0.87
CA VAL A 35 1.55 -5.69 1.55
C VAL A 35 0.97 -4.88 2.72
N MET A 36 -0.16 -4.20 2.54
CA MET A 36 -0.79 -3.44 3.63
C MET A 36 -1.20 -4.36 4.78
N LEU A 37 -1.78 -5.53 4.49
CA LEU A 37 -2.11 -6.52 5.52
C LEU A 37 -0.86 -7.05 6.24
N GLN A 38 0.23 -7.28 5.50
CA GLN A 38 1.49 -7.71 6.09
C GLN A 38 2.04 -6.66 7.05
N ILE A 39 2.07 -5.38 6.64
CA ILE A 39 2.51 -4.27 7.50
C ILE A 39 1.63 -4.18 8.77
N MET A 40 0.31 -4.34 8.63
CA MET A 40 -0.62 -4.32 9.76
C MET A 40 -0.32 -5.42 10.78
N SER A 41 0.22 -6.55 10.34
CA SER A 41 0.59 -7.68 11.21
C SER A 41 1.93 -7.53 11.94
N CYS A 42 2.76 -6.57 11.55
CA CYS A 42 4.06 -6.30 12.19
C CYS A 42 3.89 -5.42 13.43
N ASP A 43 4.70 -5.66 14.47
CA ASP A 43 4.69 -4.83 15.69
C ASP A 43 5.80 -3.77 15.67
N ASN A 44 6.82 -3.96 14.84
CA ASN A 44 7.96 -3.05 14.70
C ASN A 44 8.32 -2.81 13.22
N VAL A 45 8.92 -1.65 12.94
CA VAL A 45 9.41 -1.28 11.60
C VAL A 45 10.48 -2.26 11.10
N ASN A 46 11.31 -2.78 12.00
CA ASN A 46 12.35 -3.76 11.66
C ASN A 46 11.81 -5.10 11.16
N GLU A 47 10.52 -5.38 11.37
CA GLU A 47 9.84 -6.60 10.91
C GLU A 47 9.16 -6.42 9.55
N LEU A 48 9.15 -5.19 9.02
CA LEU A 48 8.52 -4.92 7.75
C LEU A 48 9.25 -5.66 6.63
N PRO A 49 8.51 -6.15 5.61
CA PRO A 49 9.14 -6.70 4.43
C PRO A 49 9.97 -5.64 3.71
N ASP A 50 10.94 -6.06 2.92
CA ASP A 50 11.61 -5.17 1.97
C ASP A 50 10.61 -4.78 0.88
N ILE A 51 10.21 -3.50 0.88
CA ILE A 51 9.19 -2.97 -0.01
C ILE A 51 9.85 -1.99 -0.98
N HIS A 52 9.80 -2.35 -2.27
CA HIS A 52 10.18 -1.44 -3.35
C HIS A 52 9.01 -0.51 -3.70
N TRP A 53 8.81 0.54 -2.90
CA TRP A 53 7.70 1.50 -3.02
C TRP A 53 7.56 2.11 -4.42
N ASN A 54 8.66 2.61 -4.99
CA ASN A 54 8.69 3.17 -6.35
C ASN A 54 8.18 2.21 -7.42
N SER A 55 8.52 0.92 -7.30
CA SER A 55 8.04 -0.11 -8.22
C SER A 55 6.55 -0.37 -8.05
N ILE A 56 6.05 -0.36 -6.81
CA ILE A 56 4.62 -0.52 -6.53
C ILE A 56 3.82 0.65 -7.13
N VAL A 57 4.24 1.89 -6.86
CA VAL A 57 3.56 3.09 -7.37
C VAL A 57 3.55 3.10 -8.89
N ARG A 58 4.70 2.82 -9.54
CA ARG A 58 4.77 2.76 -11.01
C ARG A 58 3.82 1.70 -11.57
N CYS A 59 3.85 0.48 -11.05
CA CYS A 59 2.97 -0.58 -11.53
C CYS A 59 1.48 -0.25 -11.30
N PHE A 60 1.15 0.45 -10.21
CA PHE A 60 -0.24 0.86 -9.94
C PHE A 60 -0.71 1.87 -10.99
N VAL A 61 0.12 2.87 -11.27
CA VAL A 61 -0.15 3.88 -12.29
C VAL A 61 -0.24 3.26 -13.68
N ASP A 62 0.65 2.34 -14.03
CA ASP A 62 0.61 1.66 -15.34
C ASP A 62 -0.66 0.83 -15.53
N ASP A 63 -1.16 0.17 -14.48
CA ASP A 63 -2.35 -0.70 -14.55
C ASP A 63 -3.66 0.10 -14.49
N THR A 64 -3.70 1.19 -13.70
CA THR A 64 -4.91 1.99 -13.47
C THR A 64 -5.00 3.23 -14.34
N MET A 65 -3.86 3.70 -14.87
CA MET A 65 -3.69 5.01 -15.52
C MET A 65 -4.07 6.21 -14.64
N ASP A 66 -4.20 6.02 -13.32
CA ASP A 66 -4.56 7.07 -12.36
C ASP A 66 -3.34 7.58 -11.58
N TYR A 67 -2.76 8.66 -12.09
CA TYR A 67 -1.62 9.35 -11.49
C TYR A 67 -1.98 10.19 -10.26
N THR A 68 -3.28 10.40 -10.01
CA THR A 68 -3.78 11.28 -8.95
C THR A 68 -4.46 10.52 -7.82
N SER A 69 -4.41 9.19 -7.86
CA SER A 69 -5.09 8.34 -6.90
C SER A 69 -4.64 8.66 -5.47
N PRO A 70 -5.58 8.80 -4.51
CA PRO A 70 -5.23 8.97 -3.10
C PRO A 70 -4.42 7.78 -2.55
N ILE A 71 -4.50 6.60 -3.17
CA ILE A 71 -3.67 5.44 -2.82
C ILE A 71 -2.18 5.77 -2.98
N ILE A 72 -1.79 6.49 -4.04
CA ILE A 72 -0.40 6.89 -4.27
C ILE A 72 0.09 7.80 -3.14
N LEU A 73 -0.72 8.77 -2.74
CA LEU A 73 -0.38 9.70 -1.66
C LEU A 73 -0.20 8.99 -0.31
N GLU A 74 -1.04 7.99 0.00
CA GLU A 74 -0.90 7.20 1.22
C GLU A 74 0.33 6.29 1.17
N LEU A 75 0.65 5.69 0.00
CA LEU A 75 1.87 4.89 -0.18
C LEU A 75 3.14 5.72 0.06
N GLU A 76 3.20 6.95 -0.48
CA GLU A 76 4.33 7.87 -0.29
C GLU A 76 4.49 8.30 1.18
N LYS A 77 3.38 8.45 1.93
CA LYS A 77 3.43 8.74 3.36
C LYS A 77 4.01 7.56 4.14
N ILE A 78 3.60 6.34 3.81
CA ILE A 78 4.14 5.14 4.46
C ILE A 78 5.64 5.01 4.19
N GLU A 79 6.08 5.17 2.93
CA GLU A 79 7.51 5.13 2.57
C GLU A 79 8.32 6.10 3.43
N LYS A 80 7.90 7.37 3.50
CA LYS A 80 8.57 8.40 4.31
C LYS A 80 8.61 8.06 5.80
N LEU A 81 7.52 7.53 6.35
CA LEU A 81 7.46 7.16 7.77
C LEU A 81 8.35 5.95 8.08
N VAL A 82 8.48 5.01 7.14
CA VAL A 82 9.38 3.85 7.29
C VAL A 82 10.85 4.29 7.23
N GLU A 83 11.20 5.21 6.34
CA GLU A 83 12.58 5.72 6.21
C GLU A 83 13.06 6.58 7.40
N GLN A 84 12.13 7.10 8.21
CA GLN A 84 12.41 7.98 9.36
C GLN A 84 12.62 7.24 10.69
N GLN A 85 12.54 5.91 10.70
CA GLN A 85 12.58 5.06 11.89
C GLN A 85 13.90 4.29 11.96
#